data_AF-A0A9E3SFP5-F1
#
_entry.id   AF-A0A9E3SFP5-F1
#
_cell.length_a   1.000
_cell.length_b   1.000
_cell.length_c   1.000
_cell.angle_alpha   90.00
_cell.angle_beta   90.00
_cell.angle_gamma   90.00
#
_symmetry.space_group_name_H-M   'P 1'
#
loop_
_entity.id
_entity.type
_entity.pdbx_description
1 polymer ?
#
loop_
_entity_poly.entity_id
_entity_poly.type
_entity_poly.pdbx_seq_one_letter_code
_entity_poly.pdbx_strand_id
1 'polypeptide(L)'
;MDRSAGFSLTTILRGLLGMLSLVLIALIFSANRKAIDWWVIAKGLSLQVLVALGVLYVPWIQYFFEAVGHLFVLVLDFTKAGTEFLFKSFVTNSIETALQNFAVQILPTIIFFSAITSLLFYLGIIQRIVKFLAWGMSRLLKLSGAESLSVAGNIFLGQTESPLMIKAYLPKMNKSEML
;
A
#
# COMPACT_ATOMS: atom_id res chain seq x y z
N MET A 1 14.87 -24.49 3.31
CA MET A 1 14.56 -23.19 3.94
C MET A 1 15.31 -23.16 5.26
N ASP A 2 16.55 -22.66 5.23
CA ASP A 2 17.40 -22.59 6.41
C ASP A 2 16.83 -21.58 7.39
N ARG A 3 16.27 -22.08 8.50
CA ARG A 3 15.89 -21.28 9.68
C ARG A 3 17.12 -20.88 10.48
N SER A 4 18.10 -20.21 9.85
CA SER A 4 19.35 -19.80 10.50
C SER A 4 19.85 -18.42 10.07
N ALA A 5 18.93 -17.50 9.78
CA ALA A 5 19.16 -16.07 10.00
C ALA A 5 18.23 -15.61 11.14
N GLY A 6 18.36 -16.24 12.31
CA GLY A 6 17.79 -15.68 13.54
C GLY A 6 18.39 -14.29 13.76
N PHE A 7 17.64 -13.41 14.43
CA PHE A 7 18.11 -12.06 14.79
C PHE A 7 19.52 -12.11 15.37
N SER A 8 20.53 -11.83 14.54
CA SER A 8 21.88 -11.64 15.02
C SER A 8 22.04 -10.18 15.39
N LEU A 9 22.87 -9.92 16.39
CA LEU A 9 23.21 -8.54 16.77
C LEU A 9 23.64 -7.73 15.54
N THR A 10 24.38 -8.35 14.61
CA THR A 10 24.84 -7.69 13.38
C THR A 10 23.71 -7.36 12.42
N THR A 11 22.70 -8.21 12.27
CA THR A 11 21.52 -7.92 11.42
C THR A 11 20.63 -6.83 12.01
N ILE A 12 20.41 -6.84 13.33
CA ILE A 12 19.63 -5.80 14.01
C ILE A 12 20.36 -4.46 13.89
N LEU A 13 21.67 -4.43 14.19
CA LEU A 13 22.47 -3.22 14.10
C LEU A 13 22.48 -2.67 12.67
N ARG A 14 22.63 -3.52 11.64
CA ARG A 14 22.54 -3.10 10.23
C ARG A 14 21.17 -2.50 9.89
N GLY A 15 20.08 -3.12 10.35
CA GLY A 15 18.73 -2.60 10.16
C GLY A 15 18.51 -1.24 10.83
N LEU A 16 18.96 -1.09 12.08
CA LEU A 16 18.93 0.18 12.81
C LEU A 16 19.76 1.27 12.10
N LEU A 17 20.95 0.92 11.62
CA LEU A 17 21.83 1.85 10.88
C LEU A 17 21.16 2.31 9.58
N GLY A 18 20.48 1.41 8.87
CA GLY A 18 19.69 1.74 7.67
C GLY A 18 18.51 2.67 7.97
N MET A 19 17.76 2.42 9.05
CA MET A 19 16.68 3.34 9.45
C MET A 19 17.24 4.71 9.86
N LEU A 20 18.33 4.74 10.63
CA LEU A 20 18.98 5.97 11.05
C LEU A 20 19.49 6.76 9.84
N SER A 21 20.09 6.11 8.84
CA SER A 21 20.60 6.80 7.65
C SER A 21 19.48 7.45 6.84
N LEU A 22 18.32 6.79 6.68
CA LEU A 22 17.16 7.38 6.03
C LEU A 22 16.61 8.59 6.78
N VAL A 23 16.54 8.51 8.12
CA VAL A 23 16.13 9.65 8.96
C VAL A 23 17.14 10.80 8.87
N LEU A 24 18.44 10.51 8.82
CA LEU A 24 19.49 11.52 8.64
C LEU A 24 19.40 12.20 7.28
N ILE A 25 19.15 11.46 6.20
CA ILE A 25 18.92 12.03 4.87
C ILE A 25 17.70 12.96 4.91
N ALA A 26 16.58 12.51 5.48
CA ALA A 26 15.38 13.33 5.64
C ALA A 26 15.64 14.61 6.46
N LEU A 27 16.46 14.54 7.51
CA LEU A 27 16.89 15.69 8.32
C LEU A 27 17.74 16.68 7.52
N ILE A 28 18.66 16.19 6.68
CA ILE A 28 19.52 17.03 5.85
C ILE A 28 18.68 17.86 4.88
N PHE A 29 17.71 17.22 4.22
CA PHE A 29 16.81 17.84 3.24
C PHE A 29 15.56 18.51 3.86
N SER A 30 15.43 18.51 5.18
CA SER A 30 14.28 19.14 5.85
C SER A 30 14.29 20.67 5.68
N ALA A 31 13.16 21.22 5.23
CA ALA A 31 12.99 22.66 5.05
C ALA A 31 13.08 23.45 6.36
N ASN A 32 12.69 22.86 7.50
CA ASN A 32 12.82 23.50 8.81
C ASN A 32 13.12 22.46 9.91
N ARG A 33 14.40 22.23 10.18
CA ARG A 33 14.89 21.26 11.16
C ARG A 33 14.41 21.53 12.61
N LYS A 34 14.02 22.76 12.93
CA LYS A 34 13.55 23.14 14.28
C LYS A 34 12.07 22.85 14.51
N ALA A 35 11.28 22.74 13.43
CA ALA A 35 9.84 22.46 13.51
C ALA A 35 9.53 20.96 13.44
N ILE A 36 10.55 20.10 13.46
CA ILE A 36 10.37 18.64 13.37
C ILE A 36 9.78 18.13 14.69
N ASP A 37 8.59 17.54 14.59
CA ASP A 37 7.99 16.79 15.70
C ASP A 37 8.56 15.37 15.75
N TRP A 38 9.58 15.19 16.58
CA TRP A 38 10.24 13.90 16.80
C TRP A 38 9.30 12.83 17.36
N TRP A 39 8.20 13.21 18.02
CA TRP A 39 7.24 12.27 18.56
C TRP A 39 6.37 11.67 17.45
N VAL A 40 5.99 12.47 16.45
CA VAL A 40 5.28 11.95 15.27
C VAL A 40 6.18 10.97 14.50
N ILE A 41 7.45 11.31 14.28
CA ILE A 41 8.43 10.43 13.61
C ILE A 41 8.62 9.13 14.39
N ALA A 42 8.86 9.21 15.70
CA ALA A 42 9.08 8.03 16.53
C ALA A 42 7.85 7.11 16.55
N LYS A 43 6.62 7.66 16.62
CA LYS A 43 5.39 6.85 16.54
C LYS A 43 5.19 6.23 15.16
N GLY A 44 5.45 6.97 14.09
CA GLY A 44 5.36 6.46 12.72
C GLY A 44 6.30 5.28 12.50
N LEU A 45 7.58 5.43 12.85
CA LEU A 45 8.57 4.36 12.75
C LEU A 45 8.23 3.18 13.64
N SER A 46 7.79 3.44 14.88
CA SER A 46 7.37 2.38 15.80
C SER A 46 6.17 1.61 15.24
N LEU A 47 5.17 2.30 14.70
CA LEU A 47 4.01 1.66 14.07
C LEU A 47 4.42 0.80 12.87
N GLN A 48 5.33 1.29 12.02
CA GLN A 48 5.84 0.53 10.88
C GLN A 48 6.57 -0.75 11.33
N VAL A 49 7.43 -0.67 12.35
CA VAL A 49 8.13 -1.83 12.91
C VAL A 49 7.13 -2.80 13.57
N LEU A 50 6.14 -2.30 14.30
CA LEU A 50 5.11 -3.12 14.93
C LEU A 50 4.28 -3.88 13.90
N VAL A 51 3.87 -3.22 12.80
CA VAL A 51 3.15 -3.88 11.71
C VAL A 51 4.04 -4.94 11.06
N ALA A 52 5.31 -4.63 10.78
CA ALA A 52 6.24 -5.59 10.18
C ALA A 52 6.46 -6.82 11.08
N LEU A 53 6.69 -6.62 12.38
CA LEU A 53 6.83 -7.72 13.33
C LEU A 53 5.53 -8.51 13.48
N GLY A 54 4.39 -7.83 13.47
CA GLY A 54 3.07 -8.46 13.46
C GLY A 54 2.92 -9.42 12.28
N VAL A 55 3.14 -8.93 11.06
CA VAL A 55 3.03 -9.74 9.84
C VAL A 55 4.09 -10.84 9.77
N LEU A 56 5.31 -10.63 10.28
CA LEU A 56 6.40 -11.61 10.15
C LEU A 56 6.47 -12.66 11.27
N TYR A 57 5.92 -12.40 12.45
CA TYR A 57 6.10 -13.28 13.62
C TYR A 57 4.80 -13.69 14.31
N VAL A 58 3.69 -12.98 14.11
CA VAL A 58 2.43 -13.27 14.83
C VAL A 58 1.53 -14.14 13.95
N PRO A 59 1.29 -15.42 14.31
CA PRO A 59 0.63 -16.37 13.41
C PRO A 59 -0.78 -15.96 12.99
N TRP A 60 -1.59 -15.41 13.90
CA TRP A 60 -2.95 -14.99 13.56
C TRP A 60 -2.97 -13.76 12.63
N ILE A 61 -1.95 -12.89 12.71
CA ILE A 61 -1.79 -11.77 11.77
C ILE A 61 -1.38 -12.32 10.40
N GLN A 62 -0.46 -13.28 10.37
CA GLN A 62 -0.08 -13.97 9.13
C GLN A 62 -1.30 -14.58 8.42
N TYR A 63 -2.11 -15.35 9.14
CA TYR A 63 -3.32 -15.95 8.56
C TYR A 63 -4.30 -14.90 8.03
N PHE A 64 -4.45 -13.76 8.72
CA PHE A 64 -5.27 -12.66 8.20
C PHE A 64 -4.73 -12.11 6.87
N PHE A 65 -3.44 -11.80 6.80
CA PHE A 65 -2.81 -11.27 5.58
C PHE A 65 -2.76 -12.31 4.45
N GLU A 66 -2.60 -13.59 4.77
CA GLU A 66 -2.65 -14.70 3.81
C GLU A 66 -4.06 -14.85 3.24
N ALA A 67 -5.11 -14.78 4.07
CA ALA A 67 -6.50 -14.78 3.62
C ALA A 67 -6.80 -13.59 2.68
N VAL A 68 -6.30 -12.40 3.03
CA VAL A 68 -6.38 -11.22 2.14
C VAL A 68 -5.61 -11.47 0.84
N GLY A 69 -4.41 -12.06 0.90
CA GLY A 69 -3.62 -12.42 -0.28
C GLY A 69 -4.34 -13.39 -1.21
N HIS A 70 -5.02 -14.40 -0.66
CA HIS A 70 -5.84 -15.33 -1.44
C HIS A 70 -7.00 -14.64 -2.16
N LEU A 71 -7.60 -13.61 -1.56
CA LEU A 71 -8.61 -12.80 -2.25
C LEU A 71 -8.03 -12.12 -3.50
N PHE A 72 -6.83 -11.57 -3.41
CA PHE A 72 -6.15 -10.98 -4.57
C PHE A 72 -5.82 -12.02 -5.64
N VAL A 73 -5.31 -13.20 -5.24
CA VAL A 73 -5.04 -14.30 -6.18
C VAL A 73 -6.32 -14.73 -6.90
N LEU A 74 -7.45 -14.83 -6.20
CA LEU A 74 -8.74 -15.15 -6.81
C LEU A 74 -9.15 -14.12 -7.88
N VAL A 75 -8.91 -12.83 -7.61
CA VAL A 75 -9.15 -11.75 -8.59
C VAL A 75 -8.22 -11.87 -9.80
N LEU A 76 -6.96 -12.25 -9.59
CA LEU A 76 -6.02 -12.53 -10.68
C LEU A 76 -6.49 -13.73 -11.52
N ASP A 77 -7.02 -14.78 -10.90
CA ASP A 77 -7.54 -15.95 -11.60
C ASP A 77 -8.75 -15.59 -12.48
N PHE A 78 -9.67 -14.75 -11.98
CA PHE A 78 -10.78 -14.23 -12.81
C PHE A 78 -10.27 -13.38 -13.97
N THR A 79 -9.25 -12.56 -13.75
CA THR A 79 -8.62 -11.77 -14.81
C THR A 79 -7.99 -12.68 -15.86
N LYS A 80 -7.29 -13.73 -15.43
CA LYS A 80 -6.67 -14.71 -16.32
C LYS A 80 -7.72 -15.40 -17.18
N ALA A 81 -8.85 -15.81 -16.60
CA ALA A 81 -9.97 -16.36 -17.35
C ALA A 81 -10.51 -15.38 -18.41
N GLY A 82 -10.65 -14.09 -18.08
CA GLY A 82 -11.04 -13.05 -19.04
C GLY A 82 -10.00 -12.82 -20.14
N THR A 83 -8.72 -12.89 -19.80
CA THR A 83 -7.60 -12.75 -20.76
C THR A 83 -7.55 -13.94 -21.72
N GLU A 84 -7.71 -15.16 -21.21
CA GLU A 84 -7.84 -16.36 -22.03
C GLU A 84 -9.06 -16.27 -22.94
N PHE A 85 -10.22 -15.82 -22.45
CA PHE A 85 -11.38 -15.61 -23.30
C PHE A 85 -11.12 -14.67 -24.49
N LEU A 86 -10.33 -13.61 -24.29
CA LEU A 86 -10.03 -12.62 -25.33
C LEU A 86 -8.93 -13.06 -26.31
N PHE A 87 -7.90 -13.77 -25.83
CA PHE A 87 -6.65 -13.98 -26.59
C PHE A 87 -6.29 -15.44 -26.85
N LYS A 88 -7.06 -16.40 -26.33
CA LYS A 88 -6.87 -17.83 -26.62
C LYS A 88 -7.29 -18.12 -28.06
N SER A 89 -6.43 -18.79 -28.79
CA SER A 89 -6.74 -19.28 -30.15
C SER A 89 -7.72 -20.45 -30.08
N PHE A 90 -8.76 -20.41 -30.91
CA PHE A 90 -9.74 -21.52 -31.03
C PHE A 90 -9.14 -22.79 -31.63
N VAL A 91 -7.99 -22.69 -32.31
CA VAL A 91 -7.31 -23.83 -32.95
C VAL A 91 -6.36 -24.52 -31.97
N THR A 92 -5.47 -23.76 -31.34
CA THR A 92 -4.44 -24.31 -30.43
C THR A 92 -4.93 -24.43 -28.99
N ASN A 93 -6.09 -23.86 -28.66
CA ASN A 93 -6.60 -23.78 -27.29
C ASN A 93 -5.58 -23.19 -26.30
N SER A 94 -4.75 -22.26 -26.76
CA SER A 94 -3.79 -21.54 -25.95
C SER A 94 -3.59 -20.11 -26.45
N ILE A 95 -3.07 -19.23 -25.59
CA ILE A 95 -2.56 -17.94 -26.05
C ILE A 95 -1.28 -18.21 -26.82
N GLU A 96 -1.29 -17.86 -28.11
CA GLU A 96 -0.14 -18.03 -29.01
C GLU A 96 1.11 -17.35 -28.43
N THR A 97 2.28 -17.93 -28.66
CA THR A 97 3.55 -17.42 -28.09
C THR A 97 3.81 -15.95 -28.43
N ALA A 98 3.40 -15.49 -29.62
CA ALA A 98 3.52 -14.09 -30.03
C ALA A 98 2.71 -13.12 -29.14
N LEU A 99 1.59 -13.61 -28.56
CA LEU A 99 0.74 -12.86 -27.64
C LEU A 99 1.13 -13.04 -26.18
N GLN A 100 2.07 -13.93 -25.84
CA GLN A 100 2.57 -14.10 -24.46
C GLN A 100 3.59 -13.00 -24.09
N ASN A 101 3.20 -11.75 -24.29
CA ASN A 101 4.01 -10.58 -23.97
C ASN A 101 3.43 -9.79 -22.79
N PHE A 102 4.20 -8.81 -22.31
CA PHE A 102 3.82 -7.95 -21.20
C PHE A 102 2.42 -7.35 -21.38
N ALA A 103 2.08 -6.88 -22.60
CA ALA A 103 0.83 -6.17 -22.84
C ALA A 103 -0.39 -7.07 -22.60
N VAL A 104 -0.34 -8.32 -23.05
CA VAL A 104 -1.45 -9.27 -22.92
C VAL A 104 -1.50 -9.92 -21.54
N GLN A 105 -0.35 -10.10 -20.88
CA GLN A 105 -0.32 -10.75 -19.56
C GLN A 105 -0.60 -9.80 -18.40
N ILE A 106 -0.18 -8.53 -18.49
CA ILE A 106 -0.20 -7.62 -17.32
C ILE A 106 -1.29 -6.55 -17.45
N LEU A 107 -1.52 -5.99 -18.65
CA LEU A 107 -2.49 -4.89 -18.79
C LEU A 107 -3.94 -5.31 -18.48
N PRO A 108 -4.44 -6.51 -18.87
CA PRO A 108 -5.80 -6.91 -18.50
C PRO A 108 -6.03 -6.94 -16.99
N THR A 109 -5.01 -7.32 -16.21
CA THR A 109 -5.04 -7.29 -14.74
C THR A 109 -5.28 -5.88 -14.21
N ILE A 110 -4.58 -4.89 -14.78
CA ILE A 110 -4.78 -3.48 -14.40
C ILE A 110 -6.19 -3.03 -14.74
N ILE A 111 -6.68 -3.32 -15.95
CA ILE A 111 -8.02 -2.92 -16.41
C ILE A 111 -9.11 -3.53 -15.52
N PHE A 112 -9.02 -4.83 -15.23
CA PHE A 112 -9.99 -5.53 -14.40
C PHE A 112 -9.99 -5.02 -12.96
N PHE A 113 -8.79 -4.82 -12.38
CA PHE A 113 -8.66 -4.30 -11.02
C PHE A 113 -9.16 -2.85 -10.92
N SER A 114 -8.88 -2.00 -11.91
CA SER A 114 -9.44 -0.65 -12.00
C SER A 114 -10.96 -0.66 -12.10
N ALA A 115 -11.55 -1.58 -12.86
CA ALA A 115 -13.01 -1.70 -12.98
C ALA A 115 -13.66 -2.12 -11.65
N ILE A 116 -13.10 -3.12 -10.96
CA ILE A 116 -13.57 -3.53 -9.62
C ILE A 116 -13.40 -2.40 -8.62
N THR A 117 -12.24 -1.73 -8.61
CA THR A 117 -11.97 -0.63 -7.68
C THR A 117 -12.95 0.52 -7.90
N SER A 118 -13.22 0.88 -9.17
CA SER A 118 -14.24 1.87 -9.53
C SER A 118 -15.64 1.47 -9.06
N LEU A 119 -16.02 0.20 -9.20
CA LEU A 119 -17.28 -0.33 -8.69
C LEU A 119 -17.35 -0.24 -7.15
N LEU A 120 -16.31 -0.67 -6.44
CA LEU A 120 -16.24 -0.60 -4.97
C LEU A 120 -16.27 0.85 -4.48
N PHE A 121 -15.70 1.78 -5.25
CA PHE A 121 -15.77 3.20 -5.00
C PHE A 121 -17.20 3.73 -5.22
N TYR A 122 -17.87 3.36 -6.31
CA TYR A 122 -19.27 3.72 -6.53
C TYR A 122 -20.20 3.21 -5.42
N LEU A 123 -19.97 1.98 -4.93
CA LEU A 123 -20.74 1.36 -3.85
C LEU A 123 -20.43 1.94 -2.45
N GLY A 124 -19.43 2.81 -2.32
CA GLY A 124 -19.08 3.43 -1.05
C GLY A 124 -18.24 2.53 -0.11
N ILE A 125 -17.69 1.41 -0.58
CA ILE A 125 -16.95 0.44 0.25
C ILE A 125 -15.54 0.97 0.55
N ILE A 126 -14.83 1.44 -0.48
CA ILE A 126 -13.49 2.01 -0.34
C ILE A 126 -13.50 3.18 0.63
N GLN A 127 -14.51 4.05 0.55
CA GLN A 127 -14.68 5.20 1.42
C GLN A 127 -14.81 4.80 2.89
N ARG A 128 -15.53 3.70 3.20
CA ARG A 128 -15.68 3.20 4.57
C ARG A 128 -14.34 2.68 5.12
N ILE A 129 -13.62 1.88 4.32
CA ILE A 129 -12.31 1.33 4.68
C ILE A 129 -11.30 2.45 4.92
N VAL A 130 -11.19 3.37 3.95
CA VAL A 130 -10.27 4.51 4.01
C VAL A 130 -10.60 5.42 5.21
N LYS A 131 -11.87 5.68 5.50
CA LYS A 131 -12.27 6.46 6.68
C LYS A 131 -11.89 5.77 8.00
N PHE A 132 -12.04 4.45 8.08
CA PHE A 132 -11.61 3.68 9.25
C PHE A 132 -10.09 3.75 9.46
N LEU A 133 -9.31 3.57 8.39
CA LEU A 133 -7.85 3.66 8.44
C LEU A 133 -7.38 5.08 8.79
N ALA A 134 -7.96 6.10 8.16
CA ALA A 134 -7.66 7.51 8.45
C ALA A 134 -7.96 7.86 9.92
N TRP A 135 -9.06 7.35 10.46
CA TRP A 135 -9.38 7.51 11.88
C TRP A 135 -8.33 6.84 12.78
N GLY A 136 -7.87 5.64 12.43
CA GLY A 136 -6.77 4.97 13.14
C GLY A 136 -5.47 5.79 13.10
N MET A 137 -5.08 6.27 11.92
CA MET A 137 -3.88 7.10 11.73
C MET A 137 -3.94 8.41 12.51
N SER A 138 -5.06 9.14 12.43
CA SER A 138 -5.23 10.41 13.17
C SER A 138 -5.14 10.22 14.69
N ARG A 139 -5.68 9.12 15.23
CA ARG A 139 -5.54 8.81 16.67
C ARG A 139 -4.12 8.41 17.06
N LEU A 140 -3.46 7.59 16.27
CA LEU A 140 -2.14 7.05 16.61
C LEU A 140 -1.03 8.07 16.41
N LEU A 141 -1.07 8.81 15.30
CA LEU A 141 0.00 9.70 14.85
C LEU A 141 -0.31 11.20 15.08
N LYS A 142 -1.51 11.56 15.55
CA LYS A 142 -1.98 12.95 15.73
C LYS A 142 -1.93 13.80 14.45
N LEU A 143 -2.01 13.15 13.29
CA LEU A 143 -2.09 13.80 11.98
C LEU A 143 -3.46 14.46 11.79
N SER A 144 -3.55 15.40 10.87
CA SER A 144 -4.83 16.02 10.55
C SER A 144 -5.76 15.02 9.86
N GLY A 145 -7.07 15.30 9.92
CA GLY A 145 -8.07 14.43 9.28
C GLY A 145 -7.88 14.33 7.77
N ALA A 146 -7.47 15.43 7.12
CA ALA A 146 -7.25 15.46 5.68
C ALA A 146 -5.95 14.73 5.28
N GLU A 147 -4.88 14.92 6.05
CA GLU A 147 -3.61 14.21 5.87
C GLU A 147 -3.78 12.70 6.07
N SER A 148 -4.45 12.30 7.16
CA SER A 148 -4.73 10.89 7.46
C SER A 148 -5.60 10.24 6.37
N LEU A 149 -6.55 11.00 5.82
CA LEU A 149 -7.44 10.52 4.76
C LEU A 149 -6.70 10.40 3.41
N SER A 150 -5.76 11.31 3.13
CA SER A 150 -4.87 11.24 1.97
C SER A 150 -3.96 10.01 2.04
N VAL A 151 -3.30 9.81 3.18
CA VAL A 151 -2.36 8.69 3.37
C VAL A 151 -3.10 7.34 3.36
N ALA A 152 -4.25 7.25 4.03
CA ALA A 152 -5.09 6.05 3.98
C ALA A 152 -5.68 5.80 2.59
N GLY A 153 -6.03 6.87 1.85
CA GLY A 153 -6.48 6.78 0.46
C GLY A 153 -5.41 6.17 -0.44
N ASN A 154 -4.15 6.62 -0.29
CA ASN A 154 -3.02 6.21 -1.15
C ASN A 154 -2.71 4.70 -1.09
N ILE A 155 -3.20 4.01 -0.07
CA ILE A 155 -3.10 2.55 0.05
C ILE A 155 -3.96 1.85 -1.04
N PHE A 156 -5.08 2.45 -1.46
CA PHE A 156 -6.09 1.82 -2.32
C PHE A 156 -6.33 2.53 -3.65
N LEU A 157 -6.33 3.85 -3.63
CA LEU A 157 -6.59 4.70 -4.78
C LEU A 157 -5.25 5.31 -5.14
N GLY A 158 -4.81 5.17 -6.39
CA GLY A 158 -3.46 5.59 -6.77
C GLY A 158 -3.17 7.07 -6.43
N GLN A 159 -1.91 7.49 -6.60
CA GLN A 159 -1.48 8.86 -6.27
C GLN A 159 -2.31 9.96 -6.95
N THR A 160 -2.98 9.66 -8.06
CA THR A 160 -3.89 10.56 -8.80
C THR A 160 -5.34 10.53 -8.30
N GLU A 161 -5.76 9.45 -7.65
CA GLU A 161 -7.15 9.20 -7.26
C GLU A 161 -7.39 9.49 -5.76
N SER A 162 -6.38 9.31 -4.92
CA SER A 162 -6.44 9.64 -3.49
C SER A 162 -6.73 11.11 -3.19
N PRO A 163 -6.14 12.09 -3.90
CA PRO A 163 -6.48 13.50 -3.73
C PRO A 163 -7.95 13.81 -4.08
N LEU A 164 -8.59 13.01 -4.94
CA LEU A 164 -10.00 13.20 -5.29
C LEU A 164 -10.92 12.96 -4.09
N MET A 165 -10.57 12.03 -3.20
CA MET A 165 -11.34 11.75 -1.97
C MET A 165 -11.33 12.94 -1.00
N ILE A 166 -10.25 13.71 -0.99
CA ILE A 166 -10.07 14.87 -0.12
C ILE A 166 -10.27 16.20 -0.84
N LYS A 167 -10.83 16.19 -2.07
CA LYS A 167 -10.94 17.36 -2.94
C LYS A 167 -11.57 18.58 -2.27
N ALA A 168 -12.57 18.39 -1.40
CA ALA A 168 -13.22 19.48 -0.65
C ALA A 168 -12.34 20.11 0.44
N TYR A 169 -11.31 19.40 0.88
CA TYR A 169 -10.38 19.81 1.95
C TYR A 169 -9.05 20.33 1.42
N LEU A 170 -8.65 19.95 0.20
CA LEU A 170 -7.40 20.41 -0.45
C LEU A 170 -7.16 21.93 -0.36
N PRO A 171 -8.15 22.81 -0.58
CA PRO A 171 -7.92 24.26 -0.51
C PRO A 171 -7.61 24.79 0.90
N LYS A 172 -7.89 23.99 1.95
CA LYS A 172 -7.72 24.35 3.36
C LYS A 172 -6.49 23.69 3.99
N MET A 173 -5.76 22.87 3.25
CA MET A 173 -4.58 22.16 3.74
C MET A 173 -3.36 23.06 3.73
N ASN A 174 -2.52 22.93 4.76
CA ASN A 174 -1.26 23.65 4.85
C ASN A 174 -0.18 23.00 3.96
N LYS A 175 0.96 23.68 3.77
CA LYS A 175 2.04 23.19 2.90
C LYS A 175 2.61 21.82 3.31
N SER A 176 2.59 21.49 4.60
CA SER A 176 3.04 20.18 5.10
C SER A 176 1.99 19.08 4.96
N GLU A 177 0.72 19.42 4.80
CA GLU A 177 -0.37 18.47 4.55
C GLU A 177 -0.54 18.18 3.05
N MET A 178 -0.15 19.13 2.19
CA MET A 178 -0.27 19.02 0.73
C MET A 178 0.93 18.35 0.04
N LEU A 179 2.13 18.52 0.60
CA LEU A 179 3.40 17.99 0.09
C LEU A 179 3.77 16.70 0.83
#